data_AF-A0A395RBA6-F1
#
_entry.id   AF-A0A395RBA6-F1
#
_cell.length_a   1.000
_cell.length_b   1.000
_cell.length_c   1.000
_cell.angle_alpha   90.00
_cell.angle_beta   90.00
_cell.angle_gamma   90.00
#
_symmetry.space_group_name_H-M   'P 1'
#
loop_
_entity.id
_entity.type
_entity.pdbx_description
1 polymer ?
#
loop_
_entity_poly.entity_id
_entity_poly.type
_entity_poly.pdbx_seq_one_letter_code
_entity_poly.pdbx_strand_id
1 'polypeptide(L)' 'MNQLKLISIAILALFALTACGNDYLVRTTDGQIMEAEDKPEIDEETGMMEYEDATDRDRQIPQEEVKEIIER' A
#
# COMPACT_ATOMS: atom_id res chain seq x y z
N MET A 1 12.70 -37.58 -17.28
CA MET A 1 13.46 -36.41 -16.75
C MET A 1 12.99 -35.08 -17.32
N ASN A 2 12.63 -34.96 -18.60
CA ASN A 2 12.21 -33.68 -19.19
C ASN A 2 10.85 -33.16 -18.71
N GLN A 3 9.89 -34.06 -18.44
CA GLN A 3 8.57 -33.69 -17.93
C GLN A 3 8.62 -33.12 -16.50
N LEU A 4 9.53 -33.63 -15.66
CA LEU A 4 9.70 -33.13 -14.30
C LEU A 4 10.23 -31.68 -14.28
N LYS A 5 11.10 -31.34 -15.24
CA LYS A 5 11.62 -29.97 -15.41
C LYS A 5 10.53 -28.98 -15.83
N LEU A 6 9.65 -29.38 -16.74
CA LEU A 6 8.52 -28.54 -17.18
C LEU A 6 7.54 -28.26 -16.03
N ILE A 7 7.27 -29.27 -15.21
CA ILE A 7 6.41 -29.13 -14.02
C ILE A 7 7.06 -28.19 -12.99
N SER A 8 8.36 -28.30 -12.73
CA SER A 8 9.06 -27.40 -11.80
C SER A 8 9.06 -25.93 -12.25
N ILE A 9 9.21 -25.67 -13.55
CA ILE A 9 9.16 -24.31 -14.11
C ILE A 9 7.76 -23.71 -14.00
N ALA A 10 6.72 -24.51 -14.27
CA ALA A 10 5.34 -24.06 -14.12
C ALA A 10 4.99 -23.70 -12.66
N ILE A 11 5.51 -24.46 -11.69
CA ILE A 11 5.31 -24.17 -10.27
C ILE A 11 6.02 -22.87 -9.84
N LEU A 12 7.24 -22.61 -10.34
CA LEU A 12 7.95 -21.36 -10.03
C LEU A 12 7.25 -20.13 -10.61
N ALA A 13 6.66 -20.23 -11.79
CA ALA A 13 5.91 -19.14 -12.41
C ALA A 13 4.65 -18.75 -11.62
N LEU A 14 4.05 -19.68 -10.87
CA LEU A 14 2.88 -19.43 -10.03
C LEU A 14 3.20 -18.62 -8.76
N PHE A 15 4.45 -18.63 -8.28
CA PHE A 15 4.88 -17.85 -7.11
C PHE A 15 5.37 -16.43 -7.47
N ALA A 16 5.48 -16.09 -8.76
CA ALA A 16 5.99 -14.79 -9.21
C ALA A 16 4.95 -13.65 -9.14
N LEU A 17 3.71 -13.95 -8.72
CA LEU A 17 2.68 -12.93 -8.47
C LEU A 17 2.75 -12.49 -7.01
N THR A 18 3.85 -11.84 -6.62
CA THR A 18 3.91 -11.16 -5.32
C THR A 18 2.98 -9.95 -5.36
N ALA A 19 2.07 -9.86 -4.41
CA ALA A 19 1.12 -8.76 -4.27
C ALA A 19 1.87 -7.51 -3.81
N CYS A 20 2.26 -6.65 -4.76
CA CYS A 20 2.58 -5.25 -4.48
C CYS A 20 1.24 -4.52 -4.41
N GLY A 21 0.58 -4.62 -3.26
CA GLY A 21 -0.59 -3.80 -2.97
C GLY A 21 -0.28 -3.01 -1.72
N ASN A 22 -0.44 -1.69 -1.80
CA ASN A 22 -0.45 -0.81 -0.64
C ASN A 22 -1.47 -1.33 0.38
N ASP A 23 -1.05 -1.41 1.64
CA ASP A 23 -1.85 -2.03 2.69
C ASP A 23 -3.02 -1.13 3.14
N TYR A 24 -3.00 0.17 2.80
CA TYR A 24 -4.01 1.13 3.25
C TYR A 24 -4.51 2.06 2.16
N LEU A 25 -5.78 2.46 2.30
CA LEU A 25 -6.44 3.50 1.51
C LEU A 25 -6.89 4.63 2.42
N VAL A 26 -6.44 5.84 2.12
CA VAL A 26 -6.86 7.07 2.79
C VAL A 26 -7.89 7.77 1.93
N ARG A 27 -9.15 7.82 2.40
CA ARG A 27 -10.21 8.60 1.77
C ARG A 27 -10.27 9.99 2.39
N THR A 28 -10.19 11.01 1.56
CA THR A 28 -10.29 12.40 2.02
C THR A 28 -11.73 12.91 2.02
N THR A 29 -11.96 14.03 2.69
CA THR A 29 -13.27 14.68 2.79
C THR A 29 -13.77 15.23 1.44
N ASP A 30 -12.86 15.62 0.55
CA ASP A 30 -13.15 16.03 -0.83
C ASP A 30 -13.38 14.85 -1.79
N GLY A 31 -13.19 13.61 -1.32
CA GLY A 31 -13.49 12.38 -2.03
C GLY A 31 -12.32 11.77 -2.81
N GLN A 32 -11.10 12.32 -2.69
CA GLN A 32 -9.90 11.66 -3.19
C GLN A 32 -9.60 10.38 -2.39
N ILE A 33 -8.88 9.46 -3.04
CA ILE A 33 -8.40 8.23 -2.42
C ILE A 33 -6.89 8.17 -2.68
N MET A 34 -6.13 8.06 -1.61
CA MET A 34 -4.67 7.95 -1.61
C MET A 34 -4.30 6.54 -1.15
N GLU A 35 -3.31 5.93 -1.80
CA GLU A 35 -2.78 4.63 -1.40
C GLU A 35 -1.58 4.87 -0.46
N ALA A 36 -1.54 4.12 0.66
CA ALA A 36 -0.46 4.18 1.62
C ALA A 36 0.10 2.78 1.86
N GLU A 37 1.43 2.66 1.79
CA GLU A 37 2.15 1.40 2.03
C GLU A 37 2.03 0.98 3.48
N ASP A 38 2.25 1.92 4.40
CA ASP A 38 2.12 1.70 5.84
C ASP A 38 0.88 2.37 6.42
N LYS A 39 0.54 1.97 7.65
CA LYS A 39 -0.57 2.56 8.39
C LYS A 39 -0.30 4.05 8.61
N PRO A 40 -1.22 4.95 8.18
CA PRO A 40 -1.06 6.37 8.45
C PRO A 40 -1.06 6.67 9.96
N GLU A 41 -0.12 7.50 10.39
CA GLU A 41 0.04 7.92 11.79
C GLU A 41 0.02 9.44 11.92
N ILE A 42 -0.10 9.94 13.15
CA ILE A 42 0.01 11.38 13.40
C ILE A 42 1.46 11.70 13.69
N ASP A 43 2.05 12.57 12.89
CA ASP A 43 3.33 13.20 13.17
C ASP A 43 3.14 14.17 14.36
N GLU A 44 3.77 13.87 15.49
CA GLU A 44 3.65 14.65 16.72
C GLU A 44 4.29 16.04 16.62
N GLU A 45 5.24 16.25 15.69
CA GLU A 45 5.91 17.54 15.48
C GLU A 45 5.04 18.50 14.68
N THR A 46 4.39 17.99 13.62
CA THR A 46 3.58 18.82 12.70
C THR A 46 2.09 18.80 13.04
N GLY A 47 1.62 17.77 13.76
CA GLY A 47 0.21 17.48 13.98
C GLY A 47 -0.52 16.95 12.74
N MET A 48 0.20 16.69 11.65
CA MET A 48 -0.35 16.21 10.38
C MET A 48 -0.46 14.69 10.41
N MET A 49 -1.34 14.13 9.57
CA MET A 49 -1.31 12.70 9.30
C MET A 49 -0.21 12.43 8.26
N GLU A 50 0.70 11.54 8.60
CA GLU A 50 1.83 11.11 7.78
C GLU A 50 1.64 9.67 7.29
N TYR A 51 2.02 9.41 6.04
CA TYR A 51 2.01 8.08 5.43
C TYR A 51 2.98 8.00 4.26
N GLU A 52 3.45 6.79 3.94
CA GLU A 52 4.29 6.51 2.77
C GLU A 52 3.43 6.18 1.55
N ASP A 53 3.61 6.91 0.44
CA ASP A 53 2.89 6.66 -0.82
C ASP A 53 3.48 5.50 -1.63
N ALA A 54 2.76 5.01 -2.65
CA ALA A 54 3.19 3.91 -3.54
C ALA A 54 4.50 4.17 -4.33
N THR A 55 5.15 5.32 -4.13
CA THR A 55 6.43 5.67 -4.74
C THR A 55 7.54 5.84 -3.70
N ASP A 56 7.36 5.26 -2.51
CA ASP A 56 8.29 5.30 -1.38
C ASP A 56 8.59 6.74 -0.91
N ARG A 57 7.56 7.60 -0.88
CA ARG A 57 7.69 9.00 -0.42
C ARG A 57 6.77 9.28 0.75
N ASP A 58 7.32 9.92 1.76
CA ASP A 58 6.56 10.46 2.88
C ASP A 58 5.63 11.59 2.41
N ARG A 59 4.36 11.47 2.78
CA ARG A 59 3.30 12.43 2.50
C ARG A 59 2.64 12.85 3.80
N GLN A 60 2.27 14.11 3.87
CA GLN A 60 1.50 14.65 5.00
C GLN A 60 0.19 15.27 4.51
N ILE A 61 -0.88 15.05 5.26
CA ILE A 61 -2.22 15.60 5.03
C ILE A 61 -2.85 16.07 6.36
N PRO A 62 -3.62 17.18 6.39
CA PRO A 62 -4.31 17.57 7.61
C PRO A 62 -5.27 16.48 8.08
N GLN A 63 -5.32 16.23 9.39
CA GLN A 63 -6.20 15.22 9.98
C GLN A 63 -7.68 15.47 9.64
N GLU A 64 -8.08 16.74 9.59
CA GLU A 64 -9.45 17.17 9.27
C GLU A 64 -9.85 16.88 7.82
N GLU A 65 -8.88 16.69 6.92
CA GLU A 65 -9.11 16.30 5.54
C GLU A 65 -9.26 14.79 5.38
N VAL A 66 -8.94 14.00 6.40
CA VAL A 66 -9.06 12.54 6.38
C VAL A 66 -10.45 12.14 6.84
N LYS A 67 -11.19 11.48 5.94
CA LYS A 67 -12.54 10.99 6.22
C LYS A 67 -12.53 9.55 6.75
N GLU A 68 -11.68 8.70 6.18
CA GLU A 68 -11.64 7.27 6.50
C GLU A 68 -10.29 6.68 6.10
N ILE A 69 -9.80 5.72 6.89
CA ILE A 69 -8.64 4.88 6.55
C ILE A 69 -9.15 3.44 6.48
N ILE A 70 -8.87 2.77 5.36
CA ILE A 70 -9.31 1.40 5.09
C ILE A 70 -8.07 0.54 4.91
N GLU A 71 -7.94 -0.53 5.70
CA GLU A 71 -6.93 -1.57 5.51
C GLU A 71 -7.38 -2.53 4.39
N ARG A 72 -6.47 -2.88 3.47
CA ARG A 72 -6.75 -3.71 2.29
C ARG A 72 -6.63 -5.21 2.54
#